data_AF-A0AAV0EXU5-F1
#
_entry.id   AF-A0AAV0EXU5-F1
#
_cell.length_a   1.000
_cell.length_b   1.000
_cell.length_c   1.000
_cell.angle_alpha   90.00
_cell.angle_beta   90.00
_cell.angle_gamma   90.00
#
_symmetry.space_group_name_H-M   'P 1'
#
loop_
_entity.id
_entity.type
_entity.pdbx_description
1 polymer ?
#
loop_
_entity_poly.entity_id
_entity_poly.type
_entity_poly.pdbx_seq_one_letter_code
_entity_poly.pdbx_strand_id
1 'polypeptide(L)'
;MVPYKFLGGDAPLVEAFNERGLKYVSVLISIGAIAGLTTTLMVGLYVQSRLYLGLGRDGLLPSVFAKVHPTRHTPVHSQIWVGIVAIILAGLFNVEHLSHILSVGTLTGYSVVSACVVSLRLKDKTASPVSAVRISKKDEEIICLILLACSGFAAGVFYRFGASIIFLTVAGLTAIVATAALHFRQVYTDPPGFSCPGVPIVPAVCIFLNIFLFAQLHYEAWVRFIILCVITVVGYAMYGQHHSNPFGSDTLLAYHRAPGNEANA
;
A
#
# COMPACT_ATOMS: atom_id res chain seq x y z
N MET A 1 30.22 9.18 18.77
CA MET A 1 28.77 9.40 18.53
C MET A 1 28.29 10.61 19.31
N VAL A 2 27.41 11.42 18.72
CA VAL A 2 26.73 12.55 19.38
C VAL A 2 25.47 12.00 20.07
N PRO A 3 25.13 12.41 21.31
CA PRO A 3 23.93 11.92 21.98
C PRO A 3 22.67 12.38 21.24
N TYR A 4 21.66 11.51 21.13
CA TYR A 4 20.43 11.75 20.35
C TYR A 4 19.67 13.03 20.72
N LYS A 5 19.86 13.54 21.94
CA LYS A 5 19.24 14.77 22.44
C LYS A 5 19.78 16.05 21.80
N PHE A 6 20.97 16.00 21.19
CA PHE A 6 21.63 17.16 20.59
C PHE A 6 21.53 17.16 19.05
N LEU A 7 20.89 16.16 18.45
CA LEU A 7 20.66 16.12 17.01
C LEU A 7 19.47 17.00 16.63
N GLY A 8 19.67 17.96 15.73
CA GLY A 8 18.58 18.77 15.17
C GLY A 8 17.57 17.94 14.38
N GLY A 9 16.35 18.45 14.22
CA GLY A 9 15.23 17.75 13.57
C GLY A 9 15.34 17.62 12.05
N ASP A 10 15.90 18.61 11.36
CA ASP A 10 15.85 18.68 9.89
C ASP A 10 16.97 17.90 9.19
N ALA A 11 18.20 17.96 9.73
CA ALA A 11 19.38 17.32 9.13
C ALA A 11 20.31 16.65 10.18
N PRO A 12 19.80 15.67 10.95
CA PRO A 12 20.52 15.11 12.10
C PRO A 12 21.86 14.46 11.71
N LEU A 13 21.93 13.82 10.53
CA LEU A 13 23.16 13.17 10.07
C LEU A 13 24.25 14.19 9.74
N VAL A 14 23.89 15.29 9.06
CA VAL A 14 24.82 16.35 8.65
C VAL A 14 25.38 17.08 9.86
N GLU A 15 24.51 17.37 10.84
CA GLU A 15 24.88 18.04 12.09
C GLU A 15 25.83 17.17 12.94
N ALA A 16 25.54 15.87 13.04
CA ALA A 16 26.37 14.92 13.79
C ALA A 16 27.84 14.87 13.31
N PHE A 17 28.07 15.00 12.00
CA PHE A 17 29.42 15.03 11.43
C PHE A 17 30.07 16.42 11.51
N ASN A 18 29.27 17.49 11.50
CA ASN A 18 29.75 18.86 11.64
C ASN A 18 30.27 19.13 13.06
N GLU A 19 29.57 18.67 14.10
CA GLU A 19 30.01 18.78 15.50
C GLU A 19 31.35 18.07 15.77
N ARG A 20 31.68 17.05 14.97
CA ARG A 20 32.95 16.32 15.06
C ARG A 20 34.08 16.94 14.24
N GLY A 21 33.84 18.09 13.60
CA GLY A 21 34.83 18.80 12.77
C GLY A 21 35.03 18.21 11.38
N LEU A 22 34.24 17.21 10.97
CA LEU A 22 34.36 16.53 9.66
C LEU A 22 33.57 17.27 8.57
N LYS A 23 33.92 18.54 8.32
CA LYS A 23 33.19 19.41 7.37
C LYS A 23 33.12 18.84 5.95
N TYR A 24 34.19 18.20 5.47
CA TYR A 24 34.22 17.60 4.13
C TYR A 24 33.17 16.49 3.97
N VAL A 25 33.01 15.65 5.00
CA VAL A 25 32.03 14.55 5.02
C VAL A 25 30.60 15.10 5.07
N SER A 26 30.37 16.13 5.89
CA SER A 26 29.08 16.82 5.98
C SER A 26 28.62 17.41 4.63
N VAL A 27 29.52 18.04 3.88
CA VAL A 27 29.23 18.56 2.52
C VAL A 27 28.91 17.43 1.55
N LEU A 28 29.70 16.35 1.56
CA LEU A 28 29.47 15.19 0.70
C LEU A 28 28.10 14.55 0.95
N ILE A 29 27.73 14.38 2.23
CA ILE A 29 26.41 13.86 2.62
C ILE A 29 25.29 14.80 2.17
N SER A 30 25.47 16.12 2.31
CA SER A 30 24.46 17.11 1.90
C SER A 30 24.20 17.07 0.40
N ILE A 31 25.25 16.96 -0.43
CA ILE A 31 25.11 16.81 -1.89
C ILE A 31 24.35 15.52 -2.23
N GLY A 32 24.70 14.42 -1.57
CA GLY A 32 24.02 13.13 -1.74
C GLY A 32 22.54 13.19 -1.33
N ALA A 33 22.23 13.87 -0.22
CA ALA A 33 20.86 14.05 0.25
C ALA A 33 20.02 14.85 -0.76
N ILE A 34 20.53 15.97 -1.29
CA ILE A 34 19.81 16.77 -2.29
C ILE A 34 19.57 15.96 -3.57
N ALA A 35 20.59 15.25 -4.07
CA ALA A 35 20.47 14.42 -5.26
C ALA A 35 19.45 13.26 -5.07
N GLY A 36 19.49 12.58 -3.92
CA GLY A 36 18.59 11.49 -3.58
C GLY A 36 17.14 11.93 -3.38
N LEU A 37 16.92 13.04 -2.67
CA LEU A 37 15.58 13.62 -2.47
C LEU A 37 14.97 14.11 -3.79
N THR A 38 15.77 14.76 -4.65
CA THR A 38 15.32 15.20 -5.98
C THR A 38 14.90 14.03 -6.85
N THR A 39 15.69 12.94 -6.84
CA THR A 39 15.37 11.73 -7.60
C THR A 39 14.09 11.09 -7.09
N THR A 40 13.94 10.96 -5.77
CA THR A 40 12.73 10.39 -5.14
C THR A 40 11.49 11.23 -5.47
N LEU A 41 11.61 12.56 -5.45
CA LEU A 41 10.53 13.47 -5.84
C LEU A 41 10.10 13.26 -7.29
N MET A 42 11.04 13.19 -8.24
CA MET A 42 10.72 12.94 -9.65
C MET A 42 10.02 11.59 -9.86
N VAL A 43 10.50 10.53 -9.21
CA VAL A 43 9.87 9.20 -9.28
C VAL A 43 8.45 9.25 -8.74
N GLY A 44 8.22 9.92 -7.61
CA GLY A 44 6.89 10.08 -7.02
C GLY A 44 5.89 10.77 -7.95
N LEU A 45 6.27 11.93 -8.51
CA LEU A 45 5.43 12.69 -9.45
C LEU A 45 5.11 11.88 -10.72
N TYR A 46 6.07 11.09 -11.19
CA TYR A 46 5.90 10.22 -12.35
C TYR A 46 4.95 9.05 -12.10
N VAL A 47 5.12 8.33 -10.98
CA VAL A 47 4.26 7.19 -10.59
C VAL A 47 2.81 7.66 -10.43
N GLN A 48 2.59 8.79 -9.77
CA GLN A 48 1.25 9.33 -9.54
C GLN A 48 0.55 9.73 -10.86
N SER A 49 1.30 10.28 -11.82
CA SER A 49 0.76 10.63 -13.14
C SER A 49 0.28 9.38 -13.92
N ARG A 50 0.99 8.25 -13.78
CA ARG A 50 0.59 6.97 -14.38
C ARG A 50 -0.61 6.35 -13.68
N LEU A 51 -0.68 6.46 -12.35
CA LEU A 51 -1.84 5.99 -11.60
C LEU A 51 -3.12 6.68 -12.09
N TYR A 52 -3.09 8.01 -12.25
CA TYR A 52 -4.24 8.76 -12.78
C TYR A 52 -4.61 8.41 -14.22
N LEU A 53 -3.62 8.11 -15.07
CA LEU A 53 -3.88 7.63 -16.43
C LEU A 53 -4.58 6.25 -16.42
N GLY A 54 -4.15 5.34 -15.55
CA GLY A 54 -4.80 4.04 -15.35
C GLY A 54 -6.25 4.21 -14.90
N LEU A 55 -6.47 4.98 -13.83
CA LEU A 55 -7.80 5.27 -13.29
C LEU A 55 -8.71 5.98 -14.32
N GLY A 56 -8.16 6.88 -15.14
CA GLY A 56 -8.91 7.53 -16.22
C GLY A 56 -9.30 6.56 -17.35
N ARG A 57 -8.45 5.59 -17.68
CA ARG A 57 -8.75 4.54 -18.67
C ARG A 57 -9.81 3.56 -18.19
N ASP A 58 -9.81 3.27 -16.89
CA ASP A 58 -10.82 2.42 -16.27
C ASP A 58 -12.18 3.13 -16.12
N GLY A 59 -12.27 4.43 -16.47
CA GLY A 59 -13.49 5.24 -16.34
C GLY A 59 -13.77 5.74 -14.92
N LEU A 60 -12.81 5.58 -14.00
CA LEU A 60 -12.91 5.96 -12.58
C LEU A 60 -12.57 7.44 -12.35
N LEU A 61 -12.00 8.12 -13.35
CA LEU A 61 -11.71 9.56 -13.33
C LEU A 61 -12.14 10.21 -14.65
N PRO A 62 -12.33 11.55 -14.68
CA PRO A 62 -12.68 12.28 -15.89
C PRO A 62 -11.81 11.91 -17.09
N SER A 63 -12.42 11.76 -18.27
CA SER A 63 -11.74 11.34 -19.51
C SER A 63 -10.56 12.21 -19.92
N VAL A 64 -10.45 13.43 -19.37
CA VAL A 64 -9.30 14.32 -19.50
C VAL A 64 -8.00 13.66 -19.00
N PHE A 65 -8.06 12.86 -17.93
CA PHE A 65 -6.90 12.14 -17.38
C PHE A 65 -6.51 10.89 -18.19
N ALA A 66 -7.42 10.39 -19.04
CA ALA A 66 -7.18 9.25 -19.92
C ALA A 66 -6.45 9.65 -21.22
N LYS A 67 -6.43 10.94 -21.57
CA LYS A 67 -5.91 11.45 -22.84
C LYS A 67 -4.39 11.59 -22.79
N VAL A 68 -3.71 10.88 -23.68
CA VAL A 68 -2.25 10.94 -23.87
C VAL A 68 -1.91 11.91 -25.00
N HIS A 69 -0.87 12.73 -24.83
CA HIS A 69 -0.45 13.67 -25.87
C HIS A 69 0.14 12.93 -27.08
N PRO A 70 -0.29 13.21 -28.33
CA PRO A 70 0.08 12.42 -29.51
C PRO A 70 1.58 12.44 -29.85
N THR A 71 2.27 13.56 -29.58
CA THR A 71 3.70 13.73 -29.91
C THR A 71 4.66 13.42 -28.78
N ARG A 72 4.19 13.45 -27.52
CA ARG A 72 5.05 13.23 -26.33
C ARG A 72 4.80 11.88 -25.67
N HIS A 73 3.72 11.17 -26.07
CA HIS A 73 3.29 9.90 -25.49
C HIS A 73 3.19 9.89 -23.96
N THR A 74 3.01 11.07 -23.34
CA THR A 74 2.89 11.25 -21.89
C THR A 74 1.54 11.89 -21.50
N PRO A 75 0.99 11.56 -20.32
CA PRO A 75 -0.24 12.13 -19.81
C PRO A 75 0.01 13.53 -19.22
N VAL A 76 0.18 14.54 -20.09
CA VAL A 76 0.56 15.90 -19.69
C VAL A 76 -0.45 16.54 -18.73
N HIS A 77 -1.76 16.34 -18.95
CA HIS A 77 -2.81 16.89 -18.08
C HIS A 77 -2.71 16.33 -16.64
N SER A 78 -2.52 15.01 -16.50
CA SER A 78 -2.33 14.36 -15.21
C SER A 78 -1.07 14.86 -14.51
N GLN A 79 0.01 15.08 -15.27
CA GLN A 79 1.28 15.54 -14.71
C GLN A 79 1.22 16.98 -14.21
N ILE A 80 0.56 17.88 -14.95
CA ILE A 80 0.33 19.27 -14.50
C ILE A 80 -0.54 19.28 -13.25
N TRP A 81 -1.61 18.48 -13.23
CA TRP A 81 -2.49 18.36 -12.06
C TRP A 81 -1.74 17.91 -10.81
N VAL A 82 -0.96 16.83 -10.91
CA VAL A 82 -0.12 16.32 -9.80
C VAL A 82 0.84 17.41 -9.30
N GLY A 83 1.51 18.11 -10.22
CA GLY A 83 2.46 19.17 -9.88
C GLY A 83 1.81 20.34 -9.14
N ILE A 84 0.64 20.81 -9.60
CA ILE A 84 -0.11 21.89 -8.93
C ILE A 84 -0.50 21.46 -7.52
N VAL A 85 -1.07 20.26 -7.37
CA VAL A 85 -1.46 19.73 -6.05
C VAL A 85 -0.24 19.59 -5.13
N ALA A 86 0.88 19.10 -5.65
CA ALA A 86 2.12 18.98 -4.87
C ALA A 86 2.65 20.33 -4.39
N ILE A 87 2.66 21.36 -5.26
CA ILE A 87 3.08 22.73 -4.90
C ILE A 87 2.17 23.30 -3.80
N ILE A 88 0.85 23.14 -3.94
CA ILE A 88 -0.12 23.63 -2.95
C ILE A 88 0.09 22.92 -1.61
N LEU A 89 0.21 21.59 -1.60
CA LEU A 89 0.41 20.83 -0.37
C LEU A 89 1.75 21.15 0.30
N ALA A 90 2.82 21.30 -0.48
CA ALA A 90 4.14 21.67 0.04
C ALA A 90 4.18 23.09 0.61
N GLY A 91 3.37 24.03 0.07
CA GLY A 91 3.29 25.40 0.57
C GLY A 91 2.40 25.57 1.80
N LEU A 92 1.36 24.73 1.97
CA LEU A 92 0.36 24.89 3.02
C LEU A 92 0.60 24.03 4.27
N PHE A 93 1.34 22.93 4.15
CA PHE A 93 1.48 21.95 5.23
C PHE A 93 2.94 21.66 5.60
N ASN A 94 3.19 21.50 6.90
CA ASN A 94 4.50 21.11 7.41
C ASN A 94 4.81 19.63 7.13
N VAL A 95 6.12 19.33 7.00
CA VAL A 95 6.65 17.99 6.72
C VAL A 95 6.19 16.94 7.75
N GLU A 96 6.09 17.31 9.02
CA GLU A 96 5.61 16.43 10.10
C GLU A 96 4.16 15.98 9.88
N HIS A 97 3.28 16.90 9.51
CA HIS A 97 1.87 16.56 9.24
C HIS A 97 1.73 15.71 7.97
N LEU A 98 2.53 16.00 6.93
CA LEU A 98 2.54 15.21 5.69
C LEU A 98 3.06 13.80 5.93
N SER A 99 4.14 13.66 6.70
CA SER A 99 4.74 12.35 6.98
C SER A 99 3.79 11.46 7.78
N HIS A 100 3.06 12.02 8.75
CA HIS A 100 2.03 11.28 9.47
C HIS A 100 0.95 10.74 8.52
N ILE A 101 0.38 11.57 7.64
CA ILE A 101 -0.67 11.13 6.69
C ILE A 101 -0.12 10.08 5.71
N LEU A 102 1.10 10.31 5.19
CA LEU A 102 1.76 9.40 4.27
C LEU A 102 2.04 8.03 4.91
N SER A 103 2.52 8.00 6.15
CA SER A 103 2.76 6.76 6.89
C SER A 103 1.47 5.97 7.08
N VAL A 104 0.37 6.61 7.51
CA VAL A 104 -0.94 5.93 7.67
C VAL A 104 -1.40 5.33 6.35
N GLY A 105 -1.36 6.11 5.27
CA GLY A 105 -1.77 5.66 3.94
C GLY A 105 -0.94 4.48 3.44
N THR A 106 0.38 4.53 3.65
CA THR A 106 1.30 3.47 3.22
C THR A 106 1.09 2.17 4.00
N LEU A 107 0.98 2.25 5.33
CA LEU A 107 0.70 1.10 6.20
C LEU A 107 -0.62 0.43 5.84
N THR A 108 -1.67 1.22 5.58
CA THR A 108 -2.97 0.69 5.17
C THR A 108 -2.91 0.07 3.77
N GLY A 109 -2.26 0.74 2.82
CA GLY A 109 -2.07 0.22 1.46
C GLY A 109 -1.32 -1.11 1.44
N TYR A 110 -0.21 -1.23 2.17
CA TYR A 110 0.54 -2.49 2.29
C TYR A 110 -0.26 -3.59 2.98
N SER A 111 -1.10 -3.25 3.96
CA SER A 111 -2.00 -4.22 4.60
C SER A 111 -3.04 -4.75 3.61
N VAL A 112 -3.67 -3.87 2.81
CA VAL A 112 -4.66 -4.24 1.78
C VAL A 112 -4.02 -5.08 0.68
N VAL A 113 -2.84 -4.71 0.18
CA VAL A 113 -2.11 -5.48 -0.84
C VAL A 113 -1.75 -6.87 -0.30
N SER A 114 -1.27 -6.95 0.94
CA SER A 114 -0.94 -8.24 1.57
C SER A 114 -2.18 -9.13 1.74
N ALA A 115 -3.32 -8.55 2.15
CA ALA A 115 -4.58 -9.27 2.23
C ALA A 115 -5.08 -9.74 0.84
N CYS A 116 -4.89 -8.91 -0.19
CA CYS A 116 -5.23 -9.24 -1.57
C CYS A 116 -4.43 -10.43 -2.09
N VAL A 117 -3.12 -10.49 -1.81
CA VAL A 117 -2.27 -11.64 -2.19
C VAL A 117 -2.77 -12.95 -1.56
N VAL A 118 -3.17 -12.93 -0.29
CA VAL A 118 -3.75 -14.11 0.39
C VAL A 118 -5.07 -14.51 -0.27
N SER A 119 -5.96 -13.54 -0.49
CA SER A 119 -7.28 -13.74 -1.11
C SER A 119 -7.19 -14.29 -2.53
N LEU A 120 -6.22 -13.82 -3.32
CA LEU A 120 -6.03 -14.28 -4.70
C LEU A 120 -5.48 -15.70 -4.76
N ARG A 121 -4.54 -16.07 -3.87
CA ARG A 121 -3.98 -17.43 -3.86
C ARG A 121 -4.97 -18.52 -3.46
N LEU A 122 -6.04 -18.18 -2.73
CA LEU A 122 -7.09 -19.14 -2.40
C LEU A 122 -8.14 -19.29 -3.52
N LYS A 123 -8.26 -18.29 -4.41
CA LYS A 123 -9.32 -18.21 -5.43
C LYS A 123 -9.12 -19.18 -6.60
N ASP A 124 -7.87 -19.55 -6.91
CA ASP A 124 -7.54 -20.45 -8.04
C ASP A 124 -7.97 -21.93 -7.85
N LYS A 125 -8.40 -22.32 -6.66
CA LYS A 125 -8.97 -23.66 -6.43
C LYS A 125 -10.42 -23.81 -6.92
N THR A 126 -11.01 -22.77 -7.52
CA THR A 126 -12.46 -22.67 -7.79
C THR A 126 -12.83 -22.60 -9.28
N ALA A 127 -12.02 -23.14 -10.19
CA ALA A 127 -12.41 -23.35 -11.59
C ALA A 127 -13.06 -24.73 -11.81
N SER A 128 -13.99 -25.15 -10.95
CA SER A 128 -14.84 -26.33 -11.20
C SER A 128 -16.26 -26.14 -10.65
N PRO A 129 -17.31 -26.54 -11.39
CA PRO A 129 -18.67 -26.07 -11.17
C PRO A 129 -19.46 -27.02 -10.27
N VAL A 130 -19.36 -26.90 -8.94
CA VAL A 130 -20.44 -27.38 -8.04
C VAL A 130 -20.60 -26.38 -6.90
N SER A 131 -21.69 -25.63 -6.93
CA SER A 131 -21.97 -24.46 -6.10
C SER A 131 -23.03 -24.80 -5.06
N ALA A 132 -22.62 -25.28 -3.89
CA ALA A 132 -23.52 -25.39 -2.73
C ALA A 132 -22.80 -25.35 -1.36
N VAL A 133 -21.54 -25.82 -1.27
CA VAL A 133 -20.72 -25.75 -0.03
C VAL A 133 -19.77 -24.52 -0.03
N ARG A 134 -20.10 -23.51 -0.84
CA ARG A 134 -19.19 -22.45 -1.31
C ARG A 134 -19.01 -21.27 -0.35
N ILE A 135 -19.94 -21.08 0.59
CA ILE A 135 -19.98 -19.90 1.47
C ILE A 135 -19.07 -20.11 2.71
N SER A 136 -19.10 -21.29 3.34
CA SER A 136 -18.34 -21.58 4.57
C SER A 136 -16.81 -21.41 4.46
N LYS A 137 -16.21 -21.63 3.27
CA LYS A 137 -14.74 -21.63 3.13
C LYS A 137 -14.11 -20.24 2.92
N LYS A 138 -14.83 -19.29 2.32
CA LYS A 138 -14.37 -17.90 2.15
C LYS A 138 -14.55 -17.10 3.43
N ASP A 139 -15.65 -17.35 4.14
CA ASP A 139 -15.95 -16.67 5.39
C ASP A 139 -14.89 -16.96 6.45
N GLU A 140 -14.42 -18.21 6.57
CA GLU A 140 -13.34 -18.58 7.48
C GLU A 140 -11.98 -17.92 7.16
N GLU A 141 -11.66 -17.69 5.87
CA GLU A 141 -10.44 -16.96 5.48
C GLU A 141 -10.54 -15.48 5.88
N ILE A 142 -11.68 -14.86 5.57
CA ILE A 142 -11.97 -13.49 5.94
C ILE A 142 -11.92 -13.35 7.47
N ILE A 143 -12.46 -14.31 8.21
CA ILE A 143 -12.37 -14.37 9.67
C ILE A 143 -10.91 -14.45 10.12
N CYS A 144 -10.07 -15.29 9.53
CA CYS A 144 -8.64 -15.35 9.86
C CYS A 144 -7.90 -14.03 9.59
N LEU A 145 -8.19 -13.36 8.47
CA LEU A 145 -7.59 -12.07 8.13
C LEU A 145 -8.06 -10.97 9.07
N ILE A 146 -9.35 -10.92 9.41
CA ILE A 146 -9.92 -9.99 10.39
C ILE A 146 -9.33 -10.25 11.77
N LEU A 147 -9.22 -11.51 12.19
CA LEU A 147 -8.65 -11.89 13.48
C LEU A 147 -7.17 -11.48 13.57
N LEU A 148 -6.40 -11.69 12.49
CA LEU A 148 -5.02 -11.23 12.39
C LEU A 148 -4.92 -9.70 12.49
N ALA A 149 -5.79 -8.96 11.78
CA ALA A 149 -5.86 -7.51 11.86
C ALA A 149 -6.23 -7.00 13.26
N CYS A 150 -7.28 -7.55 13.87
CA CYS A 150 -7.72 -7.20 15.22
C CYS A 150 -6.63 -7.50 16.26
N SER A 151 -5.92 -8.63 16.12
CA SER A 151 -4.81 -8.99 17.02
C SER A 151 -3.65 -7.99 16.94
N GLY A 152 -3.23 -7.58 15.74
CA GLY A 152 -2.18 -6.58 15.54
C GLY A 152 -2.58 -5.19 16.08
N PHE A 153 -3.84 -4.82 15.86
CA PHE A 153 -4.38 -3.55 16.34
C PHE A 153 -4.45 -3.51 17.88
N ALA A 154 -4.99 -4.57 18.49
CA ALA A 154 -5.05 -4.70 19.94
C ALA A 154 -3.65 -4.67 20.56
N ALA A 155 -2.69 -5.40 19.98
CA ALA A 155 -1.29 -5.37 20.42
C ALA A 155 -0.70 -3.96 20.40
N GLY A 156 -0.95 -3.19 19.34
CA GLY A 156 -0.43 -1.83 19.22
C GLY A 156 -1.07 -0.86 20.20
N VAL A 157 -2.39 -0.95 20.43
CA VAL A 157 -3.10 -0.14 21.44
C VAL A 157 -2.61 -0.47 22.85
N PHE A 158 -2.49 -1.76 23.20
CA PHE A 158 -1.98 -2.18 24.49
C PHE A 158 -0.53 -1.72 24.73
N TYR A 159 0.32 -1.81 23.71
CA TYR A 159 1.68 -1.28 23.78
C TYR A 159 1.69 0.24 24.00
N ARG A 160 0.79 0.98 23.34
CA ARG A 160 0.67 2.45 23.48
C ARG A 160 0.28 2.88 24.89
N PHE A 161 -0.58 2.13 25.58
CA PHE A 161 -1.00 2.41 26.96
C PHE A 161 -0.08 1.83 28.04
N GLY A 162 1.06 1.25 27.66
CA GLY A 162 2.00 0.65 28.61
C GLY A 162 1.44 -0.59 29.32
N ALA A 163 0.52 -1.31 28.68
CA ALA A 163 -0.04 -2.54 29.22
C ALA A 163 1.03 -3.63 29.37
N SER A 164 0.75 -4.62 30.21
CA SER A 164 1.68 -5.73 30.51
C SER A 164 2.11 -6.48 29.25
N ILE A 165 3.38 -6.90 29.21
CA ILE A 165 4.01 -7.72 28.14
C ILE A 165 3.15 -8.96 27.82
N ILE A 166 2.38 -9.45 28.80
CA ILE A 166 1.46 -10.60 28.66
C ILE A 166 0.42 -10.37 27.55
N PHE A 167 -0.13 -9.17 27.40
CA PHE A 167 -1.10 -8.90 26.34
C PHE A 167 -0.45 -8.87 24.94
N LEU A 168 0.82 -8.45 24.88
CA LEU A 168 1.60 -8.46 23.65
C LEU A 168 1.93 -9.89 23.20
N THR A 169 2.29 -10.77 24.15
CA THR A 169 2.60 -12.17 23.85
C THR A 169 1.35 -12.96 23.48
N VAL A 170 0.19 -12.70 24.11
CA VAL A 170 -1.09 -13.32 23.72
C VAL A 170 -1.49 -12.90 22.30
N ALA A 171 -1.39 -11.61 21.96
CA ALA A 171 -1.69 -11.16 20.60
C ALA A 171 -0.75 -11.79 19.56
N GLY A 172 0.55 -11.90 19.87
CA GLY A 172 1.51 -12.61 19.03
C GLY A 172 1.16 -14.09 18.85
N LEU A 173 0.75 -14.78 19.91
CA LEU A 173 0.30 -16.18 19.84
C LEU A 173 -0.95 -16.33 18.97
N THR A 174 -1.93 -15.43 19.10
CA THR A 174 -3.12 -15.46 18.22
C THR A 174 -2.77 -15.23 16.75
N ALA A 175 -1.80 -14.37 16.45
CA ALA A 175 -1.31 -14.15 15.09
C ALA A 175 -0.58 -15.37 14.52
N ILE A 176 0.21 -16.07 15.35
CA ILE A 176 0.87 -17.32 14.97
C ILE A 176 -0.17 -18.41 14.69
N VAL A 177 -1.19 -18.55 15.53
CA VAL A 177 -2.29 -19.51 15.35
C VAL A 177 -3.07 -19.21 14.07
N ALA A 178 -3.40 -17.95 13.80
CA ALA A 178 -4.06 -17.53 12.56
C ALA A 178 -3.21 -17.82 11.32
N THR A 179 -1.89 -17.56 11.39
CA THR A 179 -0.95 -17.84 10.30
C THR A 179 -0.78 -19.34 10.07
N ALA A 180 -0.70 -20.14 11.14
CA ALA A 180 -0.65 -21.59 11.07
C ALA A 180 -1.94 -22.16 10.46
N ALA A 181 -3.10 -21.63 10.85
CA ALA A 181 -4.39 -22.00 10.25
C ALA A 181 -4.44 -21.69 8.74
N LEU A 182 -3.88 -20.56 8.30
CA LEU A 182 -3.73 -20.23 6.88
C LEU A 182 -2.76 -21.18 6.15
N HIS A 183 -1.65 -21.55 6.81
CA HIS A 183 -0.65 -22.47 6.26
C HIS A 183 -1.20 -23.89 6.04
N PHE A 184 -1.90 -24.46 7.03
CA PHE A 184 -2.52 -25.78 6.89
C PHE A 184 -3.65 -25.82 5.85
N ARG A 185 -4.23 -24.66 5.53
CA ARG A 185 -5.36 -24.53 4.60
C ARG A 185 -4.93 -24.36 3.14
N GLN A 186 -3.70 -23.90 2.89
CA GLN A 186 -3.15 -23.82 1.53
C GLN A 186 -2.73 -25.19 1.02
N VAL A 187 -3.63 -25.83 0.27
CA VAL A 187 -3.21 -26.82 -0.72
C VAL A 187 -2.59 -26.03 -1.87
N TYR A 188 -1.25 -26.01 -1.93
CA TYR A 188 -0.50 -25.35 -3.00
C TYR A 188 -1.02 -25.85 -4.35
N THR A 189 -1.48 -24.91 -5.20
CA THR A 189 -1.64 -25.18 -6.63
C THR A 189 -0.36 -24.66 -7.28
N ASP A 190 0.28 -25.47 -8.12
CA ASP A 190 1.46 -25.04 -8.86
C ASP A 190 1.08 -23.81 -9.71
N PRO A 191 1.64 -22.62 -9.43
CA PRO A 191 1.26 -21.45 -10.18
C PRO A 191 1.91 -21.50 -11.57
N PRO A 192 1.26 -20.96 -12.61
CA PRO A 192 1.89 -20.75 -13.90
C PRO A 192 2.91 -19.61 -13.78
N GLY A 193 4.15 -19.91 -13.39
CA GLY A 193 5.27 -18.96 -13.39
C GLY A 193 5.99 -18.78 -12.05
N PHE A 194 6.71 -17.65 -11.91
CA PHE A 194 7.57 -17.37 -10.76
C PHE A 194 6.75 -17.19 -9.47
N SER A 195 6.83 -18.18 -8.58
CA SER A 195 6.21 -18.13 -7.25
C SER A 195 6.97 -17.22 -6.32
N CYS A 196 6.29 -16.25 -5.70
CA CYS A 196 6.86 -15.56 -4.54
C CYS A 196 7.02 -16.58 -3.38
N PRO A 197 8.25 -16.79 -2.87
CA PRO A 197 8.54 -17.74 -1.79
C PRO A 197 7.95 -17.25 -0.45
N GLY A 198 7.42 -18.17 0.35
CA GLY A 198 7.01 -17.88 1.74
C GLY A 198 5.59 -17.36 1.94
N VAL A 199 4.69 -17.51 0.96
CA VAL A 199 3.24 -17.28 1.18
C VAL A 199 2.64 -18.54 1.81
N PRO A 200 1.91 -18.45 2.94
CA PRO A 200 1.16 -17.28 3.45
C PRO A 200 1.87 -16.46 4.55
N ILE A 201 3.03 -16.90 5.01
CA ILE A 201 3.69 -16.34 6.20
C ILE A 201 4.10 -14.89 5.96
N VAL A 202 4.72 -14.58 4.82
CA VAL A 202 5.22 -13.23 4.51
C VAL A 202 4.07 -12.20 4.50
N PRO A 203 2.94 -12.41 3.78
CA PRO A 203 1.80 -11.50 3.86
C PRO A 203 1.17 -11.42 5.26
N ALA A 204 1.10 -12.51 6.01
CA ALA A 204 0.51 -12.50 7.36
C ALA A 204 1.34 -11.67 8.35
N VAL A 205 2.67 -11.85 8.35
CA VAL A 205 3.57 -11.02 9.17
C VAL A 205 3.48 -9.55 8.76
N CYS A 206 3.40 -9.27 7.45
CA CYS A 206 3.24 -7.91 6.93
C CYS A 206 1.95 -7.24 7.46
N ILE A 207 0.81 -7.93 7.40
CA ILE A 207 -0.47 -7.41 7.92
C ILE A 207 -0.37 -7.12 9.42
N PHE A 208 0.16 -8.07 10.20
CA PHE A 208 0.31 -7.90 11.65
C PHE A 208 1.17 -6.69 12.00
N LEU A 209 2.37 -6.58 11.41
CA LEU A 209 3.31 -5.49 11.69
C LEU A 209 2.77 -4.14 11.22
N ASN A 210 2.14 -4.06 10.04
CA ASN A 210 1.60 -2.82 9.54
C ASN A 210 0.46 -2.30 10.42
N ILE A 211 -0.44 -3.18 10.87
CA ILE A 211 -1.56 -2.79 11.73
C ILE A 211 -1.09 -2.47 13.15
N PHE A 212 -0.07 -3.18 13.64
CA PHE A 212 0.60 -2.84 14.90
C PHE A 212 1.22 -1.43 14.87
N LEU A 213 1.98 -1.10 13.81
CA LEU A 213 2.56 0.24 13.65
C LEU A 213 1.50 1.32 13.42
N PHE A 214 0.44 0.99 12.68
CA PHE A 214 -0.72 1.87 12.50
C PHE A 214 -1.33 2.22 13.86
N ALA A 215 -1.50 1.22 14.74
CA ALA A 215 -2.09 1.40 16.05
C ALA A 215 -1.25 2.30 16.99
N GLN A 216 0.05 2.45 16.74
CA GLN A 216 0.95 3.29 17.54
C GLN A 216 0.99 4.75 17.10
N LEU A 217 0.42 5.08 15.93
CA LEU A 217 0.50 6.44 15.41
C LEU A 217 -0.42 7.39 16.17
N HIS A 218 -0.06 8.68 16.18
CA HIS A 218 -0.83 9.73 16.87
C HIS A 218 -2.31 9.78 16.44
N TYR A 219 -3.19 10.03 17.41
CA TYR A 219 -4.65 10.07 17.21
C TYR A 219 -5.09 11.04 16.10
N GLU A 220 -4.38 12.15 15.91
CA GLU A 220 -4.66 13.11 14.85
C GLU A 220 -4.51 12.52 13.45
N ALA A 221 -3.53 11.62 13.27
CA ALA A 221 -3.30 10.98 11.99
C ALA A 221 -4.45 10.04 11.60
N TRP A 222 -5.09 9.40 12.60
CA TRP A 222 -6.22 8.52 12.40
C TRP A 222 -7.46 9.28 11.97
N VAL A 223 -7.77 10.38 12.67
CA VAL A 223 -8.93 11.21 12.35
C VAL A 223 -8.80 11.75 10.92
N ARG A 224 -7.62 12.30 10.57
CA ARG A 224 -7.32 12.80 9.22
C ARG A 224 -7.47 11.69 8.16
N PHE A 225 -6.98 10.49 8.46
CA PHE A 225 -7.08 9.35 7.56
C PHE A 225 -8.52 8.89 7.34
N ILE A 226 -9.31 8.71 8.40
CA ILE A 226 -10.71 8.29 8.29
C ILE A 226 -11.51 9.31 7.48
N ILE A 227 -11.35 10.61 7.77
CA ILE A 227 -12.00 11.68 7.01
C ILE A 227 -11.61 11.60 5.53
N LEU A 228 -10.32 11.49 5.23
CA LEU A 228 -9.83 11.40 3.85
C LEU A 228 -10.34 10.14 3.14
N CYS A 229 -10.36 8.99 3.81
CA CYS A 229 -10.88 7.74 3.27
C CYS A 229 -12.36 7.85 2.95
N VAL A 230 -13.17 8.42 3.85
CA VAL A 230 -14.59 8.64 3.61
C VAL A 230 -14.80 9.57 2.42
N ILE A 231 -14.10 10.72 2.38
CA ILE A 231 -14.18 11.65 1.25
C ILE A 231 -13.80 10.96 -0.06
N THR A 232 -12.70 10.21 -0.06
CA THR A 232 -12.19 9.52 -1.25
C THR A 232 -13.18 8.46 -1.71
N VAL A 233 -13.69 7.62 -0.80
CA VAL A 233 -14.65 6.56 -1.14
C VAL A 233 -15.97 7.14 -1.61
N VAL A 234 -16.48 8.20 -0.98
CA VAL A 234 -17.73 8.85 -1.39
C VAL A 234 -17.57 9.52 -2.76
N GLY A 235 -16.50 10.31 -2.95
CA GLY A 235 -16.21 10.93 -4.24
C GLY A 235 -16.02 9.90 -5.35
N TYR A 236 -15.31 8.81 -5.03
CA TYR A 236 -15.12 7.68 -5.92
C TYR A 236 -16.44 6.96 -6.25
N ALA A 237 -17.27 6.65 -5.25
CA ALA A 237 -18.54 5.95 -5.44
C ALA A 237 -19.53 6.80 -6.24
N MET A 238 -19.64 8.10 -5.91
CA MET A 238 -20.49 9.04 -6.63
C MET A 238 -20.10 9.16 -8.11
N TYR A 239 -18.80 9.29 -8.40
CA TYR A 239 -18.32 9.40 -9.77
C TYR A 239 -18.40 8.07 -10.52
N GLY A 240 -17.90 6.99 -9.89
CA GLY A 240 -17.79 5.65 -10.46
C GLY A 240 -19.14 4.98 -10.71
N GLN A 241 -20.15 5.18 -9.85
CA GLN A 241 -21.49 4.65 -10.11
C GLN A 241 -22.18 5.34 -11.30
N HIS A 242 -21.80 6.57 -11.63
CA HIS A 242 -22.42 7.35 -12.70
C HIS A 242 -21.73 7.21 -14.06
N HIS A 243 -20.44 6.82 -14.08
CA HIS A 243 -19.63 6.75 -15.31
C HIS A 243 -19.05 5.35 -15.60
N SER A 244 -19.28 4.34 -14.76
CA SER A 244 -18.88 2.97 -15.07
C SER A 244 -19.75 2.40 -16.18
N ASN A 245 -19.15 2.17 -17.35
CA ASN A 245 -19.83 1.56 -18.49
C ASN A 245 -19.44 0.07 -18.53
N PRO A 246 -20.28 -0.87 -18.05
CA PRO A 246 -19.92 -2.29 -17.96
C PRO A 246 -19.77 -2.98 -19.33
N PHE A 247 -20.16 -2.33 -20.43
CA PHE A 247 -20.24 -2.91 -21.78
C PHE A 247 -18.94 -2.92 -22.60
N GLY A 248 -17.81 -2.46 -22.05
CA GLY A 248 -16.49 -2.58 -22.72
C GLY A 248 -15.77 -3.92 -22.48
N SER A 249 -16.39 -4.82 -21.70
CA SER A 249 -15.77 -6.04 -21.19
C SER A 249 -15.46 -7.10 -22.25
N ASP A 250 -16.21 -7.15 -23.35
CA ASP A 250 -15.97 -8.13 -24.43
C ASP A 250 -14.72 -7.79 -25.27
N THR A 251 -14.35 -6.52 -25.41
CA THR A 251 -13.18 -6.12 -26.21
C THR A 251 -11.86 -6.15 -25.41
N LEU A 252 -11.91 -5.99 -24.09
CA LEU A 252 -10.73 -6.04 -23.21
C LEU A 252 -10.34 -7.45 -22.75
N LEU A 253 -11.29 -8.40 -22.69
CA LEU A 253 -11.00 -9.81 -22.45
C LEU A 253 -10.21 -10.48 -23.59
N ALA A 254 -10.19 -9.86 -24.78
CA ALA A 254 -9.36 -10.31 -25.90
C ALA A 254 -7.85 -10.05 -25.69
N TYR A 255 -7.45 -9.22 -24.72
CA TYR A 255 -6.04 -8.83 -24.54
C TYR A 255 -5.19 -9.85 -23.76
N HIS A 256 -5.78 -10.94 -23.26
CA HIS A 256 -5.03 -11.90 -22.43
C HIS A 256 -5.32 -13.37 -22.69
N ARG A 257 -5.88 -13.74 -23.85
CA ARG A 257 -5.77 -15.15 -24.27
C ARG A 257 -4.33 -15.37 -24.74
N ALA A 258 -3.53 -16.05 -23.93
CA ALA A 258 -2.24 -16.58 -24.37
C ALA A 258 -2.48 -17.34 -25.69
N PRO A 259 -1.60 -17.18 -26.72
CA PRO A 259 -1.77 -17.91 -27.96
C PRO A 259 -1.83 -19.40 -27.63
N GLY A 260 -2.99 -20.00 -27.89
CA GLY A 260 -3.11 -21.45 -27.85
C GLY A 260 -2.13 -22.01 -28.86
N ASN A 261 -1.32 -22.97 -28.44
CA ASN A 261 -0.55 -23.81 -29.34
C ASN A 261 -1.54 -24.55 -30.27
N GLU A 262 -1.90 -23.93 -31.39
CA GLU A 262 -2.34 -24.65 -32.57
C GLU A 262 -1.09 -25.07 -33.34
N ALA A 263 -0.37 -26.04 -32.76
CA ALA A 263 0.49 -26.93 -33.50
C ALA A 263 -0.28 -28.25 -33.58
N ASN A 264 -0.95 -28.49 -34.72
CA ASN A 264 -1.27 -29.80 -35.31
C ASN A 264 -2.21 -29.61 -36.51
N ALA A 265 -1.63 -29.46 -37.71
CA ALA A 265 -2.08 -30.04 -38.98
C ALA A 265 -1.05 -29.74 -40.06
#